data_AF-A0A1B6FK31-F1
#
_entry.id   AF-A0A1B6FK31-F1
#
_cell.length_a   1.000
_cell.length_b   1.000
_cell.length_c   1.000
_cell.angle_alpha   90.00
_cell.angle_beta   90.00
_cell.angle_gamma   90.00
#
_symmetry.space_group_name_H-M   'P 1'
#
loop_
_entity.id
_entity.type
_entity.pdbx_description
1 polymer ?
#
loop_
_entity_poly.entity_id
_entity_poly.type
_entity_poly.pdbx_seq_one_letter_code
_entity_poly.pdbx_strand_id
1 'polypeptide(L)'
;YKAMHRIERAVELDELIPIDSTVKYSSSAVDTLHIYYQIKTFWQQLSWPDVEGSYTFVAKIMDDICRCSVHYADIMALKVDKMGDTETVYEKKFEVTNEWCLAINNIDYVRQSIQPFVKELGMEDIIKRLADFRSPSAAEHCRDTLQLVMDNAVETVKNKILDLLETVADKMSPSVRRFLMEGAELADQENNYVDRLMQYLDENLTILSSQLNPDNFDRTLIIIFDKLSRTMFDLVENGLEKRKPPNFFANLHKTLHVLMGFFHQGEKEGSQHLQIQGEMLPRIERLLTLHGMDTADLIMQVHQARLQEQRDMVSAAYGLLTVRLQFVHDTLRIEVMNARNLKPMDSNGSCDPYIKIHLLPEDMFVDIPRPRTKTQKRNLFPLFDETFSIQLSREQRQSKEAMLLFMVKDQDYFGMSSQFLGEAYYPFLEIPTTTMETNIQEMQQIHLKLSKPTDFDCDAMKALDHRQGEKLAREFIKRQKSKHEHSQSFM
;
A
#
# COMPACT_ATOMS: atom_id res chain seq x y z
N TYR A 1 -0.80 -37.44 30.64
CA TYR A 1 0.50 -37.53 31.35
C TYR A 1 1.47 -38.52 30.71
N LYS A 2 1.26 -39.85 30.77
CA LYS A 2 2.19 -40.84 30.19
C LYS A 2 2.40 -40.68 28.67
N ALA A 3 1.34 -40.35 27.91
CA ALA A 3 1.43 -40.08 26.48
C ALA A 3 2.29 -38.83 26.19
N MET A 4 1.99 -37.69 26.83
CA MET A 4 2.76 -36.45 26.71
C MET A 4 4.26 -36.64 26.99
N HIS A 5 4.63 -37.36 28.05
CA HIS A 5 6.05 -37.59 28.34
C HIS A 5 6.77 -38.45 27.29
N ARG A 6 6.05 -39.38 26.65
CA ARG A 6 6.60 -40.15 25.53
C ARG A 6 6.74 -39.29 24.27
N ILE A 7 5.79 -38.39 24.04
CA ILE A 7 5.84 -37.42 22.94
C ILE A 7 7.03 -36.46 23.13
N GLU A 8 7.24 -35.93 24.33
CA GLU A 8 8.41 -35.11 24.68
C GLU A 8 9.71 -35.82 24.32
N ARG A 9 9.88 -37.05 24.80
CA ARG A 9 11.08 -37.84 24.51
C ARG A 9 11.25 -38.15 23.03
N ALA A 10 10.15 -38.38 22.29
CA ALA A 10 10.21 -38.59 20.85
C ALA A 10 10.70 -37.34 20.12
N VAL A 11 10.22 -36.15 20.52
CA VAL A 11 10.68 -34.88 19.95
C VAL A 11 12.12 -34.58 20.36
N GLU A 12 12.53 -34.85 21.60
CA GLU A 12 13.92 -34.66 22.05
C GLU A 12 14.92 -35.46 21.19
N LEU A 13 14.59 -36.72 20.89
CA LEU A 13 15.45 -37.64 20.13
C LEU A 13 15.41 -37.41 18.61
N ASP A 14 14.43 -36.66 18.10
CA ASP A 14 14.27 -36.44 16.67
C ASP A 14 15.35 -35.51 16.12
N GLU A 15 16.08 -35.95 15.10
CA GLU A 15 17.08 -35.10 14.42
C GLU A 15 16.46 -34.23 13.32
N LEU A 16 15.13 -34.27 13.14
CA LEU A 16 14.39 -33.56 12.09
C LEU A 16 14.90 -33.92 10.70
N ILE A 17 15.09 -35.22 10.48
CA ILE A 17 15.48 -35.81 9.19
C ILE A 17 14.25 -36.55 8.62
N PRO A 18 13.98 -36.45 7.31
CA PRO A 18 12.92 -37.23 6.67
C PRO A 18 13.11 -38.73 6.89
N ILE A 19 12.02 -39.46 7.16
CA ILE A 19 12.07 -40.92 7.38
C ILE A 19 12.51 -41.66 6.10
N ASP A 20 12.11 -41.15 4.94
CA ASP A 20 12.50 -41.63 3.63
C ASP A 20 12.47 -40.47 2.63
N SER A 21 13.15 -40.65 1.49
CA SER A 21 13.17 -39.77 0.33
C SER A 21 11.78 -39.40 -0.23
N THR A 22 10.75 -40.18 0.08
CA THR A 22 9.37 -40.00 -0.43
C THR A 22 8.46 -39.20 0.50
N VAL A 23 8.85 -39.02 1.77
CA VAL A 23 8.00 -38.39 2.79
C VAL A 23 8.67 -37.15 3.36
N LYS A 24 7.85 -36.14 3.72
CA LYS A 24 8.35 -34.86 4.26
C LYS A 24 8.05 -34.69 5.75
N TYR A 25 8.14 -35.78 6.51
CA TYR A 25 7.97 -35.81 7.97
C TYR A 25 9.07 -36.69 8.60
N SER A 26 9.39 -36.43 9.86
CA SER A 26 10.45 -37.09 10.63
C SER A 26 9.91 -38.08 11.67
N SER A 27 10.82 -38.75 12.38
CA SER A 27 10.52 -39.88 13.26
C SER A 27 9.55 -39.53 14.41
N SER A 28 9.64 -38.33 15.00
CA SER A 28 8.78 -37.98 16.14
C SER A 28 7.29 -37.93 15.79
N ALA A 29 6.94 -37.59 14.55
CA ALA A 29 5.55 -37.56 14.11
C ALA A 29 4.99 -38.98 14.05
N VAL A 30 5.77 -39.92 13.52
CA VAL A 30 5.41 -41.35 13.47
C VAL A 30 5.32 -41.95 14.87
N ASP A 31 6.27 -41.64 15.76
CA ASP A 31 6.24 -42.10 17.15
C ASP A 31 5.00 -41.57 17.90
N THR A 32 4.61 -40.31 17.63
CA THR A 32 3.40 -39.71 18.19
C THR A 32 2.13 -40.43 17.71
N LEU A 33 2.03 -40.71 16.41
CA LEU A 33 0.92 -41.52 15.86
C LEU A 33 0.91 -42.95 16.43
N HIS A 34 2.08 -43.53 16.67
CA HIS A 34 2.16 -44.85 17.28
C HIS A 34 1.61 -44.86 18.71
N ILE A 35 1.83 -43.78 19.47
CA ILE A 35 1.20 -43.59 20.79
C ILE A 35 -0.33 -43.55 20.65
N TYR A 36 -0.86 -42.84 19.65
CA TYR A 36 -2.30 -42.80 19.39
C TYR A 36 -2.83 -44.20 19.06
N TYR A 37 -2.16 -44.92 18.16
CA TYR A 37 -2.52 -46.29 17.80
C TYR A 37 -2.55 -47.24 19.01
N GLN A 38 -1.61 -47.10 19.95
CA GLN A 38 -1.61 -47.88 21.19
C GLN A 38 -2.81 -47.55 22.09
N ILE A 39 -3.19 -46.28 22.20
CA ILE A 39 -4.40 -45.85 22.93
C ILE A 39 -5.65 -46.45 22.29
N LYS A 40 -5.76 -46.42 20.96
CA LYS A 40 -6.85 -47.04 20.21
C LYS A 40 -6.93 -48.55 20.46
N THR A 41 -5.80 -49.24 20.34
CA THR A 41 -5.73 -50.69 20.51
C THR A 41 -6.16 -51.09 21.92
N PHE A 42 -5.69 -50.34 22.93
CA PHE A 42 -6.10 -50.54 24.32
C PHE A 42 -7.62 -50.32 24.51
N TRP A 43 -8.18 -49.26 23.92
CA TRP A 43 -9.61 -48.99 23.95
C TRP A 43 -10.44 -50.13 23.35
N GLN A 44 -10.05 -50.62 22.17
CA GLN A 44 -10.74 -51.73 21.50
C GLN A 44 -10.65 -53.03 22.33
N GLN A 45 -9.50 -53.31 22.93
CA GLN A 45 -9.31 -54.46 23.81
C GLN A 45 -10.13 -54.38 25.10
N LEU A 46 -10.37 -53.17 25.61
CA LEU A 46 -11.21 -52.96 26.79
C LEU A 46 -12.64 -53.46 26.56
N SER A 47 -13.13 -53.41 25.31
CA SER A 47 -14.46 -53.89 24.90
C SER A 47 -15.56 -53.46 25.89
N TRP A 48 -15.57 -52.16 26.21
CA TRP A 48 -16.38 -51.62 27.30
C TRP A 48 -17.87 -51.92 27.08
N PRO A 49 -18.57 -52.49 28.08
CA PRO A 49 -19.93 -53.01 27.87
C PRO A 49 -21.00 -51.91 27.93
N ASP A 50 -20.76 -50.83 28.68
CA ASP A 50 -21.74 -49.75 28.91
C ASP A 50 -21.65 -48.67 27.82
N VAL A 51 -22.78 -48.33 27.20
CA VAL A 51 -22.83 -47.43 26.05
C VAL A 51 -22.65 -45.97 26.48
N GLU A 52 -23.25 -45.55 27.61
CA GLU A 52 -23.12 -44.17 28.11
C GLU A 52 -21.70 -43.89 28.61
N GLY A 53 -21.12 -44.85 29.34
CA GLY A 53 -19.71 -44.83 29.70
C GLY A 53 -18.80 -44.81 28.47
N SER A 54 -19.11 -45.60 27.44
CA SER A 54 -18.30 -45.64 26.22
C SER A 54 -18.24 -44.29 25.51
N TYR A 55 -19.38 -43.61 25.37
CA TYR A 55 -19.43 -42.26 24.83
C TYR A 55 -18.59 -41.28 25.64
N THR A 56 -18.73 -41.31 26.97
CA THR A 56 -17.99 -40.44 27.88
C THR A 56 -16.47 -40.66 27.78
N PHE A 57 -16.03 -41.92 27.70
CA PHE A 57 -14.63 -42.26 27.54
C PHE A 57 -14.09 -41.86 26.17
N VAL A 58 -14.83 -42.07 25.08
CA VAL A 58 -14.42 -41.64 23.73
C VAL A 58 -14.27 -40.12 23.67
N ALA A 59 -15.23 -39.36 24.21
CA ALA A 59 -15.12 -37.90 24.29
C ALA A 59 -13.86 -37.47 25.04
N LYS A 60 -13.54 -38.13 26.17
CA LYS A 60 -12.33 -37.86 26.95
C LYS A 60 -11.04 -38.24 26.22
N ILE A 61 -11.03 -39.37 25.50
CA ILE A 61 -9.90 -39.80 24.69
C ILE A 61 -9.65 -38.77 23.57
N MET A 62 -10.71 -38.29 22.91
CA MET A 62 -10.59 -37.26 21.87
C MET A 62 -9.97 -35.97 22.41
N ASP A 63 -10.46 -35.50 23.55
CA ASP A 63 -9.95 -34.33 24.26
C ASP A 63 -8.47 -34.52 24.70
N ASP A 64 -8.12 -35.72 25.19
CA ASP A 64 -6.72 -36.07 25.51
C ASP A 64 -5.81 -36.11 24.27
N ILE A 65 -6.29 -36.62 23.14
CA ILE A 65 -5.54 -36.64 21.87
C ILE A 65 -5.31 -35.22 21.37
N CYS A 66 -6.35 -34.37 21.38
CA CYS A 66 -6.21 -32.96 21.04
C CYS A 66 -5.14 -32.29 21.90
N ARG A 67 -5.18 -32.47 23.23
CA ARG A 67 -4.15 -31.94 24.12
C ARG A 67 -2.75 -32.47 23.80
N CYS A 68 -2.63 -33.75 23.45
CA CYS A 68 -1.35 -34.33 23.04
C CYS A 68 -0.85 -33.76 21.70
N SER A 69 -1.73 -33.51 20.73
CA SER A 69 -1.37 -32.92 19.44
C SER A 69 -0.94 -31.46 19.60
N VAL A 70 -1.65 -30.69 20.44
CA VAL A 70 -1.26 -29.31 20.78
C VAL A 70 0.09 -29.29 21.50
N HIS A 71 0.27 -30.17 22.50
CA HIS A 71 1.55 -30.29 23.21
C HIS A 71 2.69 -30.65 22.26
N TYR A 72 2.47 -31.56 21.31
CA TYR A 72 3.44 -31.89 20.27
C TYR A 72 3.81 -30.67 19.41
N ALA A 73 2.81 -29.88 19.00
CA ALA A 73 3.06 -28.67 18.23
C ALA A 73 3.89 -27.64 19.02
N ASP A 74 3.57 -27.42 20.31
CA ASP A 74 4.27 -26.47 21.16
C ASP A 74 5.75 -26.85 21.36
N ILE A 75 6.04 -28.12 21.65
CA ILE A 75 7.43 -28.57 21.83
C ILE A 75 8.21 -28.62 20.51
N MET A 76 7.53 -28.90 19.39
CA MET A 76 8.14 -28.87 18.07
C MET A 76 8.53 -27.44 17.68
N ALA A 77 7.63 -26.47 17.92
CA ALA A 77 7.92 -25.05 17.74
C ALA A 77 9.13 -24.59 18.57
N LEU A 78 9.18 -24.97 19.85
CA LEU A 78 10.31 -24.66 20.73
C LEU A 78 11.63 -25.27 20.25
N LYS A 79 11.59 -26.46 19.63
CA LYS A 79 12.78 -27.14 19.11
C LYS A 79 13.39 -26.40 17.92
N VAL A 80 12.57 -25.90 17.00
CA VAL A 80 13.05 -25.21 15.80
C VAL A 80 13.31 -23.71 16.00
N ASP A 81 12.80 -23.10 17.08
CA ASP A 81 12.85 -21.65 17.31
C ASP A 81 14.24 -21.01 17.14
N LYS A 82 15.34 -21.70 17.47
CA LYS A 82 16.71 -21.18 17.34
C LYS A 82 17.43 -21.61 16.07
N MET A 83 16.83 -22.47 15.26
CA MET A 83 17.44 -22.98 14.03
C MET A 83 17.36 -21.91 12.94
N GLY A 84 18.45 -21.72 12.19
CA GLY A 84 18.53 -20.72 11.11
C GLY A 84 18.92 -19.31 11.54
N ASP A 85 18.99 -19.03 12.85
CA ASP A 85 19.48 -17.76 13.36
C ASP A 85 21.02 -17.71 13.27
N THR A 86 21.54 -16.78 12.47
CA THR A 86 22.97 -16.48 12.37
C THR A 86 23.24 -15.08 12.89
N GLU A 87 24.20 -14.94 13.81
CA GLU A 87 24.61 -13.64 14.35
C GLU A 87 26.09 -13.40 14.06
N THR A 88 26.35 -12.38 13.25
CA THR A 88 27.67 -11.86 12.95
C THR A 88 27.83 -10.48 13.60
N VAL A 89 29.06 -9.98 13.67
CA VAL A 89 29.37 -8.63 14.22
C VAL A 89 28.59 -7.51 13.50
N TYR A 90 28.21 -7.74 12.24
CA TYR A 90 27.57 -6.74 11.38
C TYR A 90 26.06 -6.99 11.17
N GLU A 91 25.59 -8.20 11.42
CA GLU A 91 24.26 -8.63 11.02
C GLU A 91 23.75 -9.81 11.84
N LYS A 92 22.49 -9.69 12.30
CA LYS A 92 21.67 -10.83 12.69
C LYS A 92 20.76 -11.19 11.51
N LYS A 93 20.91 -12.40 10.98
CA LYS A 93 20.17 -12.91 9.81
C LYS A 93 19.49 -14.21 10.17
N PHE A 94 18.23 -14.34 9.75
CA PHE A 94 17.52 -15.60 9.78
C PHE A 94 17.44 -16.17 8.37
N GLU A 95 17.72 -17.46 8.23
CA GLU A 95 17.49 -18.24 7.01
C GLU A 95 16.55 -19.40 7.34
N VAL A 96 15.53 -19.59 6.50
CA VAL A 96 14.61 -20.72 6.62
C VAL A 96 15.39 -22.00 6.39
N THR A 97 15.28 -22.94 7.32
CA THR A 97 15.95 -24.23 7.23
C THR A 97 14.96 -25.35 6.90
N ASN A 98 15.48 -26.51 6.47
CA ASN A 98 14.64 -27.68 6.19
C ASN A 98 13.92 -28.18 7.46
N GLU A 99 14.56 -28.05 8.61
CA GLU A 99 14.05 -28.45 9.92
C GLU A 99 12.76 -27.69 10.28
N TRP A 100 12.67 -26.39 9.96
CA TRP A 100 11.43 -25.61 10.12
C TRP A 100 10.29 -26.18 9.29
N CYS A 101 10.56 -26.51 8.03
CA CYS A 101 9.55 -27.07 7.13
C CYS A 101 9.10 -28.46 7.59
N LEU A 102 10.04 -29.30 8.06
CA LEU A 102 9.75 -30.62 8.60
C LEU A 102 8.95 -30.54 9.90
N ALA A 103 9.26 -29.60 10.80
CA ALA A 103 8.46 -29.34 11.99
C ALA A 103 7.01 -28.99 11.64
N ILE A 104 6.77 -28.11 10.67
CA ILE A 104 5.43 -27.75 10.20
C ILE A 104 4.71 -28.96 9.60
N ASN A 105 5.38 -29.71 8.73
CA ASN A 105 4.80 -30.90 8.10
C ASN A 105 4.51 -32.01 9.11
N ASN A 106 5.34 -32.15 10.14
CA ASN A 106 5.13 -33.09 11.24
C ASN A 106 3.85 -32.77 12.01
N ILE A 107 3.64 -31.50 12.35
CA ILE A 107 2.43 -31.04 13.03
C ILE A 107 1.21 -31.27 12.13
N ASP A 108 1.33 -30.98 10.83
CA ASP A 108 0.26 -31.25 9.87
C ASP A 108 -0.04 -32.75 9.72
N TYR A 109 0.98 -33.59 9.73
CA TYR A 109 0.82 -35.05 9.69
C TYR A 109 0.10 -35.57 10.95
N VAL A 110 0.46 -35.06 12.14
CA VAL A 110 -0.26 -35.35 13.39
C VAL A 110 -1.71 -34.87 13.29
N ARG A 111 -1.95 -33.66 12.79
CA ARG A 111 -3.31 -33.11 12.58
C ARG A 111 -4.14 -34.00 11.65
N GLN A 112 -3.59 -34.42 10.52
CA GLN A 112 -4.27 -35.28 9.54
C GLN A 112 -4.67 -36.64 10.15
N SER A 113 -3.94 -37.12 11.15
CA SER A 113 -4.24 -38.39 11.83
C SER A 113 -5.44 -38.33 12.78
N ILE A 114 -5.86 -37.13 13.24
CA ILE A 114 -6.93 -36.97 14.23
C ILE A 114 -8.27 -37.50 13.70
N GLN A 115 -8.68 -37.10 12.48
CA GLN A 115 -9.96 -37.52 11.93
C GLN A 115 -10.05 -39.04 11.68
N PRO A 116 -9.04 -39.69 11.04
CA PRO A 116 -9.00 -41.16 10.92
C PRO A 116 -9.02 -41.85 12.28
N PHE A 117 -8.22 -41.38 13.25
CA PHE A 117 -8.17 -41.97 14.58
C PHE A 117 -9.55 -41.99 15.24
N VAL A 118 -10.29 -40.89 15.17
CA VAL A 118 -11.62 -40.75 15.74
C VAL A 118 -12.64 -41.68 15.06
N LYS A 119 -12.58 -41.82 13.73
CA LYS A 119 -13.42 -42.78 12.99
C LYS A 119 -13.14 -44.22 13.43
N GLU A 120 -11.88 -44.57 13.64
CA GLU A 120 -11.45 -45.91 14.04
C GLU A 120 -11.67 -46.25 15.53
N LEU A 121 -12.02 -45.26 16.37
CA LEU A 121 -12.45 -45.50 17.76
C LEU A 121 -13.82 -46.19 17.86
N GLY A 122 -14.53 -46.37 16.74
CA GLY A 122 -15.85 -46.99 16.70
C GLY A 122 -16.98 -46.02 17.08
N MET A 123 -16.81 -44.72 16.82
CA MET A 123 -17.81 -43.70 17.15
C MET A 123 -19.17 -44.03 16.54
N GLU A 124 -19.22 -44.43 15.26
CA GLU A 124 -20.47 -44.76 14.57
C GLU A 124 -21.21 -45.93 15.25
N ASP A 125 -20.48 -46.96 15.71
CA ASP A 125 -21.07 -48.10 16.42
C ASP A 125 -21.60 -47.69 17.80
N ILE A 126 -20.89 -46.81 18.50
CA ILE A 126 -21.31 -46.29 19.82
C ILE A 126 -22.57 -45.43 19.66
N ILE A 127 -22.60 -44.54 18.67
CA ILE A 127 -23.76 -43.69 18.37
C ILE A 127 -24.98 -44.55 17.99
N LYS A 128 -24.78 -45.61 17.19
CA LYS A 128 -25.86 -46.54 16.84
C LYS A 128 -26.43 -47.24 18.08
N ARG A 129 -25.58 -47.76 18.96
CA ARG A 129 -26.03 -48.38 20.23
C ARG A 129 -26.70 -47.38 21.17
N LEU A 130 -26.30 -46.11 21.15
CA LEU A 130 -26.93 -45.02 21.90
C LEU A 130 -28.34 -44.72 21.37
N ALA A 131 -28.55 -44.79 20.05
CA ALA A 131 -29.85 -44.62 19.43
C ALA A 131 -30.83 -45.71 19.87
N ASP A 132 -30.34 -46.96 19.95
CA ASP A 132 -31.11 -48.12 20.41
C ASP A 132 -31.46 -48.04 21.92
N PHE A 133 -30.56 -47.47 22.75
CA PHE A 133 -30.74 -47.38 24.20
C PHE A 133 -31.57 -46.16 24.67
N ARG A 134 -31.43 -45.01 24.00
CA ARG A 134 -32.16 -43.77 24.35
C ARG A 134 -33.22 -43.45 23.29
N SER A 135 -32.83 -42.67 22.29
CA SER A 135 -33.68 -42.27 21.17
C SER A 135 -32.80 -41.85 19.99
N PRO A 136 -33.31 -41.93 18.75
CA PRO A 136 -32.56 -41.51 17.56
C PRO A 136 -32.09 -40.05 17.63
N SER A 137 -32.93 -39.14 18.12
CA SER A 137 -32.60 -37.71 18.25
C SER A 137 -31.53 -37.44 19.30
N ALA A 138 -31.52 -38.18 20.42
CA ALA A 138 -30.46 -38.05 21.42
C ALA A 138 -29.10 -38.54 20.88
N ALA A 139 -29.10 -39.61 20.10
CA ALA A 139 -27.89 -40.13 19.47
C ALA A 139 -27.34 -39.19 18.39
N GLU A 140 -28.21 -38.53 17.63
CA GLU A 140 -27.83 -37.50 16.66
C GLU A 140 -27.17 -36.29 17.33
N HIS A 141 -27.75 -35.78 18.43
CA HIS A 141 -27.11 -34.72 19.22
C HIS A 141 -25.74 -35.13 19.79
N CYS A 142 -25.59 -36.38 20.23
CA CYS A 142 -24.29 -36.92 20.67
C CYS A 142 -23.27 -36.98 19.52
N ARG A 143 -23.70 -37.36 18.31
CA ARG A 143 -22.87 -37.36 17.10
C ARG A 143 -22.39 -35.95 16.78
N ASP A 144 -23.30 -34.97 16.73
CA ASP A 144 -22.98 -33.57 16.43
C ASP A 144 -21.99 -32.99 17.46
N THR A 145 -22.18 -33.34 18.73
CA THR A 145 -21.28 -32.90 19.81
C THR A 145 -19.87 -33.45 19.62
N LEU A 146 -19.73 -34.75 19.34
CA LEU A 146 -18.41 -35.35 19.13
C LEU A 146 -17.74 -34.84 17.83
N GLN A 147 -18.54 -34.63 16.78
CA GLN A 147 -18.07 -34.03 15.53
C GLN A 147 -17.54 -32.62 15.78
N LEU A 148 -18.26 -31.79 16.54
CA LEU A 148 -17.81 -30.46 16.93
C LEU A 148 -16.51 -30.49 17.75
N VAL A 149 -16.38 -31.42 18.71
CA VAL A 149 -15.13 -31.59 19.49
C VAL A 149 -13.97 -31.97 18.57
N MET A 150 -14.20 -32.85 17.58
CA MET A 150 -13.18 -33.22 16.60
C MET A 150 -12.78 -32.04 15.71
N ASP A 151 -13.75 -31.31 15.17
CA ASP A 151 -13.49 -30.18 14.28
C ASP A 151 -12.74 -29.07 15.02
N ASN A 152 -13.12 -28.79 16.28
CA ASN A 152 -12.39 -27.87 17.15
C ASN A 152 -10.96 -28.34 17.42
N ALA A 153 -10.73 -29.64 17.62
CA ALA A 153 -9.39 -30.17 17.84
C ALA A 153 -8.50 -29.99 16.60
N VAL A 154 -9.02 -30.34 15.42
CA VAL A 154 -8.33 -30.16 14.14
C VAL A 154 -8.01 -28.69 13.90
N GLU A 155 -8.97 -27.79 14.13
CA GLU A 155 -8.77 -26.36 13.96
C GLU A 155 -7.76 -25.79 14.96
N THR A 156 -7.76 -26.27 16.21
CA THR A 156 -6.77 -25.85 17.22
C THR A 156 -5.34 -26.20 16.79
N VAL A 157 -5.11 -27.41 16.28
CA VAL A 157 -3.79 -27.81 15.78
C VAL A 157 -3.43 -27.06 14.50
N LYS A 158 -4.41 -26.79 13.63
CA LYS A 158 -4.21 -25.94 12.44
C LYS A 158 -3.83 -24.51 12.81
N ASN A 159 -4.41 -23.93 13.87
CA ASN A 159 -3.99 -22.62 14.39
C ASN A 159 -2.54 -22.66 14.88
N LYS A 160 -2.10 -23.75 15.52
CA LYS A 160 -0.68 -23.93 15.88
C LYS A 160 0.25 -23.99 14.68
N ILE A 161 -0.20 -24.56 13.57
CA ILE A 161 0.55 -24.49 12.30
C ILE A 161 0.64 -23.04 11.83
N LEU A 162 -0.48 -22.30 11.83
CA LEU A 162 -0.49 -20.88 11.45
C LEU A 162 0.43 -20.04 12.32
N ASP A 163 0.41 -20.21 13.65
CA ASP A 163 1.31 -19.53 14.59
C ASP A 163 2.79 -19.75 14.21
N LEU A 164 3.13 -20.98 13.79
CA LEU A 164 4.50 -21.33 13.40
C LEU A 164 4.87 -20.71 12.04
N LEU A 165 3.95 -20.68 11.08
CA LEU A 165 4.14 -19.97 9.81
C LEU A 165 4.35 -18.46 10.03
N GLU A 166 3.55 -17.86 10.91
CA GLU A 166 3.72 -16.46 11.32
C GLU A 166 5.08 -16.23 11.99
N THR A 167 5.52 -17.15 12.83
CA THR A 167 6.84 -17.07 13.47
C THR A 167 7.98 -17.06 12.44
N VAL A 168 7.89 -17.89 11.39
CA VAL A 168 8.87 -17.89 10.29
C VAL A 168 8.89 -16.53 9.59
N ALA A 169 7.72 -15.99 9.23
CA ALA A 169 7.63 -14.68 8.58
C ALA A 169 8.12 -13.53 9.48
N ASP A 170 7.85 -13.60 10.78
CA ASP A 170 8.34 -12.63 11.78
C ASP A 170 9.86 -12.68 11.93
N LYS A 171 10.46 -13.87 11.86
CA LYS A 171 11.93 -14.02 11.87
C LYS A 171 12.58 -13.51 10.58
N MET A 172 11.91 -13.60 9.43
CA MET A 172 12.38 -13.02 8.17
C MET A 172 12.26 -11.48 8.14
N SER A 173 11.30 -10.92 8.86
CA SER A 173 10.93 -9.49 8.80
C SER A 173 12.08 -8.51 9.08
N PRO A 174 12.99 -8.72 10.06
CA PRO A 174 14.13 -7.84 10.29
C PRO A 174 15.07 -7.71 9.09
N SER A 175 15.41 -8.83 8.44
CA SER A 175 16.28 -8.84 7.27
C SER A 175 15.63 -8.12 6.10
N VAL A 176 14.34 -8.38 5.84
CA VAL A 176 13.57 -7.67 4.81
C VAL A 176 13.54 -6.17 5.10
N ARG A 177 13.14 -5.77 6.32
CA ARG A 177 13.04 -4.36 6.70
C ARG A 177 14.36 -3.63 6.48
N ARG A 178 15.48 -4.27 6.83
CA ARG A 178 16.81 -3.73 6.57
C ARG A 178 17.09 -3.56 5.08
N PHE A 179 16.84 -4.59 4.26
CA PHE A 179 17.07 -4.49 2.81
C PHE A 179 16.18 -3.43 2.14
N LEU A 180 14.92 -3.32 2.54
CA LEU A 180 14.02 -2.26 2.08
C LEU A 180 14.54 -0.87 2.46
N MET A 181 15.04 -0.71 3.68
CA MET A 181 15.59 0.55 4.15
C MET A 181 16.89 0.92 3.41
N GLU A 182 17.82 -0.02 3.25
CA GLU A 182 19.06 0.17 2.48
C GLU A 182 18.76 0.52 1.01
N GLY A 183 17.82 -0.21 0.39
CA GLY A 183 17.38 0.05 -0.98
C GLY A 183 16.70 1.41 -1.14
N ALA A 184 15.97 1.88 -0.13
CA ALA A 184 15.36 3.21 -0.16
C ALA A 184 16.42 4.33 -0.06
N GLU A 185 17.44 4.17 0.77
CA GLU A 185 18.43 5.21 1.07
C GLU A 185 19.59 5.31 0.07
N LEU A 186 19.99 4.22 -0.59
CA LEU A 186 21.27 4.13 -1.31
C LEU A 186 21.19 3.78 -2.81
N ALA A 187 20.00 3.80 -3.43
CA ALA A 187 19.83 3.30 -4.80
C ALA A 187 20.54 4.08 -5.93
N ASP A 188 21.11 5.26 -5.64
CA ASP A 188 21.87 6.05 -6.63
C ASP A 188 23.33 5.56 -6.82
N GLN A 189 23.77 4.60 -6.00
CA GLN A 189 25.02 3.86 -6.22
C GLN A 189 24.67 2.56 -6.95
N GLU A 190 25.54 2.06 -7.82
CA GLU A 190 25.42 0.84 -8.66
C GLU A 190 25.18 -0.48 -7.88
N ASN A 191 24.69 -0.41 -6.64
CA ASN A 191 24.48 -1.50 -5.72
C ASN A 191 23.07 -2.07 -5.83
N ASN A 192 23.07 -3.37 -6.01
CA ASN A 192 21.94 -4.18 -6.34
C ASN A 192 21.11 -4.58 -5.11
N TYR A 193 20.67 -3.61 -4.31
CA TYR A 193 19.97 -3.88 -3.03
C TYR A 193 18.61 -4.54 -3.22
N VAL A 194 17.89 -4.17 -4.28
CA VAL A 194 16.66 -4.84 -4.67
C VAL A 194 16.96 -6.30 -4.98
N ASP A 195 18.00 -6.61 -5.76
CA ASP A 195 18.34 -8.00 -6.04
C ASP A 195 18.83 -8.76 -4.80
N ARG A 196 19.47 -8.10 -3.83
CA ARG A 196 19.78 -8.75 -2.53
C ARG A 196 18.51 -9.12 -1.76
N LEU A 197 17.50 -8.25 -1.76
CA LEU A 197 16.18 -8.57 -1.19
C LEU A 197 15.53 -9.72 -1.97
N MET A 198 15.54 -9.65 -3.30
CA MET A 198 14.95 -10.68 -4.15
C MET A 198 15.63 -12.03 -3.98
N GLN A 199 16.97 -12.06 -3.97
CA GLN A 199 17.76 -13.26 -3.74
C GLN A 199 17.46 -13.85 -2.35
N TYR A 200 17.39 -13.01 -1.32
CA TYR A 200 17.03 -13.47 0.02
C TYR A 200 15.62 -14.08 0.05
N LEU A 201 14.63 -13.43 -0.57
CA LEU A 201 13.27 -13.97 -0.65
C LEU A 201 13.23 -15.27 -1.46
N ASP A 202 13.91 -15.32 -2.60
CA ASP A 202 13.96 -16.48 -3.50
C ASP A 202 14.60 -17.70 -2.83
N GLU A 203 15.74 -17.52 -2.15
CA GLU A 203 16.42 -18.59 -1.40
C GLU A 203 15.50 -19.19 -0.33
N ASN A 204 14.86 -18.35 0.48
CA ASN A 204 13.96 -18.81 1.55
C ASN A 204 12.66 -19.43 1.00
N LEU A 205 12.05 -18.82 -0.02
CA LEU A 205 10.81 -19.33 -0.63
C LEU A 205 11.04 -20.61 -1.43
N THR A 206 12.23 -20.81 -1.99
CA THR A 206 12.61 -22.08 -2.63
C THR A 206 12.67 -23.22 -1.61
N ILE A 207 13.23 -22.97 -0.42
CA ILE A 207 13.24 -23.95 0.67
C ILE A 207 11.80 -24.25 1.11
N LEU A 208 10.99 -23.21 1.35
CA LEU A 208 9.59 -23.35 1.76
C LEU A 208 8.76 -24.12 0.72
N SER A 209 8.86 -23.77 -0.57
CA SER A 209 8.12 -24.45 -1.65
C SER A 209 8.56 -25.89 -1.87
N SER A 210 9.87 -26.17 -1.73
CA SER A 210 10.39 -27.52 -1.92
C SER A 210 10.05 -28.45 -0.75
N GLN A 211 9.99 -27.95 0.48
CA GLN A 211 9.82 -28.77 1.68
C GLN A 211 8.39 -28.74 2.26
N LEU A 212 7.63 -27.65 2.17
CA LEU A 212 6.27 -27.62 2.71
C LEU A 212 5.26 -28.38 1.84
N ASN A 213 4.11 -28.68 2.45
CA ASN A 213 2.90 -29.07 1.73
C ASN A 213 2.34 -27.86 0.96
N PRO A 214 1.71 -28.05 -0.23
CA PRO A 214 1.18 -26.96 -1.05
C PRO A 214 0.29 -25.97 -0.28
N ASP A 215 -0.69 -26.49 0.49
CA ASP A 215 -1.61 -25.64 1.28
C ASP A 215 -0.87 -24.77 2.32
N ASN A 216 0.19 -25.30 2.93
CA ASN A 216 0.97 -24.56 3.92
C ASN A 216 1.91 -23.55 3.24
N PHE A 217 2.46 -23.88 2.08
CA PHE A 217 3.23 -22.94 1.28
C PHE A 217 2.37 -21.75 0.84
N ASP A 218 1.17 -21.99 0.32
CA ASP A 218 0.25 -20.93 -0.11
C ASP A 218 -0.10 -19.98 1.04
N ARG A 219 -0.40 -20.53 2.22
CA ARG A 219 -0.61 -19.74 3.45
C ARG A 219 0.63 -18.94 3.85
N THR A 220 1.81 -19.55 3.77
CA THR A 220 3.08 -18.89 4.11
C THR A 220 3.34 -17.71 3.18
N LEU A 221 3.07 -17.87 1.89
CA LEU A 221 3.24 -16.82 0.90
C LEU A 221 2.36 -15.60 1.22
N ILE A 222 1.09 -15.83 1.58
CA ILE A 222 0.15 -14.77 2.00
C ILE A 222 0.65 -14.06 3.26
N ILE A 223 1.08 -14.81 4.28
CA ILE A 223 1.58 -14.24 5.54
C ILE A 223 2.84 -13.39 5.29
N ILE A 224 3.80 -13.90 4.52
CA ILE A 224 5.02 -13.16 4.17
C ILE A 224 4.63 -11.88 3.43
N PHE A 225 3.77 -11.95 2.43
CA PHE A 225 3.37 -10.76 1.65
C PHE A 225 2.62 -9.71 2.48
N ASP A 226 1.78 -10.12 3.44
CA ASP A 226 1.15 -9.21 4.41
C ASP A 226 2.20 -8.52 5.29
N LYS A 227 3.17 -9.26 5.84
CA LYS A 227 4.26 -8.70 6.66
C LYS A 227 5.16 -7.76 5.87
N LEU A 228 5.46 -8.08 4.61
CA LEU A 228 6.17 -7.20 3.68
C LEU A 228 5.43 -5.89 3.46
N SER A 229 4.12 -5.97 3.22
CA SER A 229 3.26 -4.81 2.95
C SER A 229 3.17 -3.89 4.17
N ARG A 230 3.00 -4.46 5.37
CA ARG A 230 3.04 -3.69 6.64
C ARG A 230 4.39 -3.05 6.87
N THR A 231 5.48 -3.78 6.64
CA THR A 231 6.84 -3.23 6.78
C THR A 231 7.07 -2.06 5.81
N MET A 232 6.59 -2.18 4.58
CA MET A 232 6.64 -1.11 3.57
C MET A 232 5.84 0.11 4.05
N PHE A 233 4.62 -0.10 4.54
CA PHE A 233 3.78 0.97 5.07
C PHE A 233 4.45 1.70 6.25
N ASP A 234 4.99 0.96 7.21
CA ASP A 234 5.74 1.52 8.35
C ASP A 234 6.95 2.33 7.87
N LEU A 235 7.68 1.87 6.86
CA LEU A 235 8.81 2.61 6.29
C LEU A 235 8.37 3.91 5.61
N VAL A 236 7.21 3.91 4.94
CA VAL A 236 6.62 5.12 4.36
C VAL A 236 6.23 6.10 5.45
N GLU A 237 5.48 5.68 6.48
CA GLU A 237 5.08 6.56 7.58
C GLU A 237 6.29 7.13 8.32
N ASN A 238 7.27 6.28 8.68
CA ASN A 238 8.53 6.74 9.27
C ASN A 238 9.30 7.69 8.35
N GLY A 239 9.27 7.46 7.04
CA GLY A 239 9.90 8.34 6.05
C GLY A 239 9.25 9.72 6.00
N LEU A 240 7.91 9.79 6.10
CA LEU A 240 7.14 11.02 6.15
C LEU A 240 7.41 11.81 7.43
N GLU A 241 7.38 11.14 8.59
CA GLU A 241 7.70 11.75 9.88
C GLU A 241 9.11 12.35 9.90
N LYS A 242 10.08 11.63 9.33
CA LYS A 242 11.48 12.08 9.25
C LYS A 242 11.78 12.99 8.04
N ARG A 243 10.77 13.35 7.25
CA ARG A 243 10.88 14.21 6.05
C ARG A 243 12.00 13.75 5.11
N LYS A 244 12.01 12.45 4.80
CA LYS A 244 12.97 11.85 3.85
C LYS A 244 12.82 12.50 2.45
N PRO A 245 13.89 12.52 1.64
CA PRO A 245 13.86 13.14 0.32
C PRO A 245 12.99 12.35 -0.68
N PRO A 246 12.56 12.95 -1.81
CA PRO A 246 11.72 12.28 -2.81
C PRO A 246 12.32 10.97 -3.34
N ASN A 247 13.65 10.93 -3.56
CA ASN A 247 14.35 9.73 -4.02
C ASN A 247 14.11 8.53 -3.10
N PHE A 248 13.99 8.74 -1.78
CA PHE A 248 13.69 7.67 -0.83
C PHE A 248 12.36 6.98 -1.16
N PHE A 249 11.30 7.77 -1.38
CA PHE A 249 9.98 7.26 -1.72
C PHE A 249 9.93 6.70 -3.15
N ALA A 250 10.61 7.34 -4.10
CA ALA A 250 10.71 6.83 -5.47
C ALA A 250 11.41 5.45 -5.52
N ASN A 251 12.45 5.24 -4.70
CA ASN A 251 13.15 3.97 -4.59
C ASN A 251 12.29 2.88 -3.92
N LEU A 252 11.56 3.23 -2.86
CA LEU A 252 10.56 2.33 -2.28
C LEU A 252 9.46 1.97 -3.28
N HIS A 253 9.00 2.93 -4.09
CA HIS A 253 8.01 2.68 -5.14
C HIS A 253 8.51 1.68 -6.17
N LYS A 254 9.74 1.85 -6.66
CA LYS A 254 10.38 0.88 -7.58
C LYS A 254 10.47 -0.50 -6.94
N THR A 255 10.91 -0.58 -5.68
CA THR A 255 11.00 -1.84 -4.94
C THR A 255 9.63 -2.51 -4.78
N LEU A 256 8.58 -1.74 -4.49
CA LEU A 256 7.21 -2.25 -4.41
C LEU A 256 6.76 -2.90 -5.72
N HIS A 257 6.99 -2.25 -6.86
CA HIS A 257 6.65 -2.80 -8.18
C HIS A 257 7.41 -4.11 -8.48
N VAL A 258 8.70 -4.19 -8.12
CA VAL A 258 9.49 -5.43 -8.28
C VAL A 258 8.93 -6.55 -7.39
N LEU A 259 8.62 -6.25 -6.13
CA LEU A 259 7.99 -7.21 -5.21
C LEU A 259 6.64 -7.68 -5.74
N MET A 260 5.79 -6.76 -6.19
CA MET A 260 4.52 -7.12 -6.81
C MET A 260 4.76 -8.04 -8.02
N GLY A 261 5.70 -7.71 -8.91
CA GLY A 261 6.05 -8.59 -10.04
C GLY A 261 6.47 -9.99 -9.61
N PHE A 262 7.29 -10.11 -8.56
CA PHE A 262 7.77 -11.38 -8.04
C PHE A 262 6.65 -12.27 -7.46
N PHE A 263 5.76 -11.70 -6.63
CA PHE A 263 4.66 -12.47 -6.06
C PHE A 263 3.56 -12.80 -7.10
N HIS A 264 3.34 -11.97 -8.12
CA HIS A 264 2.39 -12.25 -9.20
C HIS A 264 2.92 -13.27 -10.23
N GLN A 265 4.24 -13.37 -10.47
CA GLN A 265 4.80 -14.37 -11.39
C GLN A 265 4.67 -15.82 -10.87
N GLY A 266 4.47 -16.00 -9.57
CA GLY A 266 4.15 -17.30 -8.96
C GLY A 266 2.71 -17.76 -9.20
N GLU A 267 1.82 -16.89 -9.71
CA GLU A 267 0.44 -17.22 -9.98
C GLU A 267 0.31 -18.02 -11.29
N LYS A 268 0.10 -19.34 -11.16
CA LYS A 268 -0.54 -20.09 -12.24
C LYS A 268 -1.99 -19.61 -12.35
N GLU A 269 -2.40 -19.28 -13.58
CA GLU A 269 -3.76 -18.88 -13.96
C GLU A 269 -4.82 -19.67 -13.17
N GLY A 270 -5.52 -19.01 -12.24
CA GLY A 270 -6.66 -19.58 -11.52
C GLY A 270 -6.65 -19.47 -9.99
N SER A 271 -5.57 -19.01 -9.38
CA SER A 271 -5.49 -18.95 -7.91
C SER A 271 -5.83 -17.54 -7.40
N GLN A 272 -6.98 -17.39 -6.75
CA GLN A 272 -7.50 -16.13 -6.17
C GLN A 272 -6.68 -15.63 -4.95
N HIS A 273 -5.39 -15.95 -4.85
CA HIS A 273 -4.61 -15.79 -3.62
C HIS A 273 -4.15 -14.36 -3.33
N LEU A 274 -3.98 -13.50 -4.36
CA LEU A 274 -3.62 -12.09 -4.18
C LEU A 274 -4.80 -11.10 -4.22
N GLN A 275 -6.04 -11.59 -4.38
CA GLN A 275 -7.24 -10.74 -4.27
C GLN A 275 -7.53 -10.29 -2.82
N ILE A 276 -6.79 -10.83 -1.85
CA ILE A 276 -6.92 -10.54 -0.42
C ILE A 276 -5.78 -9.62 0.00
N GLN A 277 -5.73 -8.40 -0.53
CA GLN A 277 -5.09 -7.30 0.17
C GLN A 277 -5.95 -6.06 0.04
N GLY A 278 -6.47 -5.63 1.19
CA GLY A 278 -7.41 -4.54 1.32
C GLY A 278 -6.83 -3.17 0.98
N GLU A 279 -7.43 -2.13 1.56
CA GLU A 279 -7.13 -0.70 1.33
C GLU A 279 -5.66 -0.29 1.53
N MET A 280 -4.79 -1.16 2.07
CA MET A 280 -3.39 -0.83 2.40
C MET A 280 -2.49 -0.69 1.17
N LEU A 281 -2.48 -1.65 0.23
CA LEU A 281 -1.57 -1.61 -0.92
C LEU A 281 -1.85 -0.39 -1.83
N PRO A 282 -3.12 -0.09 -2.20
CA PRO A 282 -3.43 1.13 -2.95
C PRO A 282 -3.05 2.41 -2.19
N ARG A 283 -3.15 2.40 -0.85
CA ARG A 283 -2.73 3.53 -0.01
C ARG A 283 -1.21 3.71 -0.02
N ILE A 284 -0.43 2.63 0.09
CA ILE A 284 1.04 2.65 -0.04
C ILE A 284 1.42 3.21 -1.42
N GLU A 285 0.82 2.69 -2.48
CA GLU A 285 1.11 3.11 -3.86
C GLU A 285 0.81 4.60 -4.10
N ARG A 286 -0.34 5.09 -3.60
CA ARG A 286 -0.69 6.52 -3.64
C ARG A 286 0.33 7.38 -2.88
N LEU A 287 0.70 7.00 -1.66
CA LEU A 287 1.66 7.75 -0.85
C LEU A 287 3.05 7.78 -1.49
N LEU A 288 3.54 6.63 -1.96
CA LEU A 288 4.83 6.51 -2.62
C LEU A 288 4.87 7.31 -3.93
N THR A 289 3.80 7.24 -4.74
CA THR A 289 3.67 8.01 -5.98
C THR A 289 3.73 9.51 -5.68
N LEU A 290 2.92 9.98 -4.72
CA LEU A 290 2.85 11.39 -4.36
C LEU A 290 4.18 11.90 -3.79
N HIS A 291 4.75 11.20 -2.83
CA HIS A 291 5.96 11.65 -2.14
C HIS A 291 7.25 11.36 -2.91
N GLY A 292 7.21 10.47 -3.91
CA GLY A 292 8.30 10.16 -4.82
C GLY A 292 8.41 11.08 -6.04
N MET A 293 7.38 11.87 -6.35
CA MET A 293 7.42 12.85 -7.45
C MET A 293 8.45 13.96 -7.21
N ASP A 294 8.97 14.56 -8.27
CA ASP A 294 9.81 15.74 -8.11
C ASP A 294 8.98 16.96 -7.67
N THR A 295 9.64 17.95 -7.07
CA THR A 295 8.94 19.13 -6.56
C THR A 295 8.29 19.96 -7.66
N ALA A 296 8.87 19.97 -8.87
CA ALA A 296 8.26 20.59 -10.04
C ALA A 296 6.94 19.89 -10.42
N ASP A 297 6.92 18.56 -10.43
CA ASP A 297 5.74 17.76 -10.77
C ASP A 297 4.63 17.93 -9.73
N LEU A 298 4.97 17.96 -8.43
CA LEU A 298 4.00 18.25 -7.37
C LEU A 298 3.38 19.64 -7.52
N ILE A 299 4.20 20.66 -7.84
CA ILE A 299 3.70 22.01 -8.13
C ILE A 299 2.76 21.99 -9.33
N MET A 300 3.10 21.21 -10.37
CA MET A 300 2.23 21.05 -11.54
C MET A 300 0.89 20.40 -11.18
N GLN A 301 0.88 19.36 -10.35
CA GLN A 301 -0.37 18.76 -9.86
C GLN A 301 -1.26 19.76 -9.13
N VAL A 302 -0.68 20.66 -8.32
CA VAL A 302 -1.44 21.73 -7.68
C VAL A 302 -2.07 22.65 -8.73
N HIS A 303 -1.33 23.03 -9.78
CA HIS A 303 -1.87 23.85 -10.86
C HIS A 303 -2.97 23.13 -11.66
N GLN A 304 -2.83 21.84 -11.93
CA GLN A 304 -3.86 21.03 -12.58
C GLN A 304 -5.14 20.94 -11.73
N ALA A 305 -5.01 20.72 -10.42
CA ALA A 305 -6.16 20.72 -9.50
C ALA A 305 -6.88 22.08 -9.50
N ARG A 306 -6.13 23.19 -9.53
CA ARG A 306 -6.69 24.55 -9.58
C ARG A 306 -7.38 24.87 -10.92
N LEU A 307 -6.85 24.36 -12.03
CA LEU A 307 -7.52 24.42 -13.32
C LEU A 307 -8.86 23.65 -13.28
N GLN A 308 -8.87 22.47 -12.68
CA GLN A 308 -10.09 21.67 -12.56
C GLN A 308 -11.14 22.39 -11.70
N GLU A 309 -10.74 22.94 -10.55
CA GLU A 309 -11.61 23.76 -9.70
C GLU A 309 -12.21 24.94 -10.49
N GLN A 310 -11.40 25.65 -11.28
CA GLN A 310 -11.88 26.74 -12.13
C GLN A 310 -12.95 26.30 -13.14
N ARG A 311 -12.81 25.11 -13.73
CA ARG A 311 -13.79 24.56 -14.67
C ARG A 311 -15.12 24.26 -14.00
N ASP A 312 -15.04 23.71 -12.79
CA ASP A 312 -16.20 23.29 -12.00
C ASP A 312 -16.92 24.48 -11.32
N MET A 313 -16.33 25.68 -11.34
CA MET A 313 -16.96 26.88 -10.79
C MET A 313 -18.31 27.20 -11.46
N VAL A 314 -19.38 27.25 -10.67
CA VAL A 314 -20.71 27.65 -11.16
C VAL A 314 -20.82 29.16 -11.38
N SER A 315 -20.17 29.97 -10.54
CA SER A 315 -20.25 31.43 -10.60
C SER A 315 -18.87 32.08 -10.72
N ALA A 316 -18.81 33.27 -11.34
CA ALA A 316 -17.58 34.06 -11.49
C ALA A 316 -17.42 35.04 -10.31
N ALA A 317 -17.32 34.52 -9.09
CA ALA A 317 -17.38 35.31 -7.85
C ALA A 317 -16.25 36.36 -7.70
N TYR A 318 -15.09 36.14 -8.34
CA TYR A 318 -13.94 37.06 -8.32
C TYR A 318 -13.76 37.85 -9.62
N GLY A 319 -14.74 37.74 -10.53
CA GLY A 319 -14.71 38.36 -11.84
C GLY A 319 -14.42 37.38 -12.97
N LEU A 320 -14.47 37.90 -14.19
CA LEU A 320 -14.25 37.14 -15.42
C LEU A 320 -13.23 37.87 -16.29
N LEU A 321 -12.24 37.13 -16.76
CA LEU A 321 -11.22 37.58 -17.69
C LEU A 321 -11.57 37.13 -19.10
N THR A 322 -11.53 38.04 -20.07
CA THR A 322 -11.73 37.73 -21.49
C THR A 322 -10.41 37.82 -22.24
N VAL A 323 -10.02 36.74 -22.93
CA VAL A 323 -8.79 36.66 -23.72
C VAL A 323 -9.05 36.06 -25.10
N ARG A 324 -8.15 36.31 -26.05
CA ARG A 324 -8.01 35.51 -27.26
C ARG A 324 -6.61 34.92 -27.31
N LEU A 325 -6.52 33.67 -27.78
CA LEU A 325 -5.29 32.91 -27.81
C LEU A 325 -5.13 32.26 -29.18
N GLN A 326 -3.92 32.29 -29.71
CA GLN A 326 -3.57 31.50 -30.89
C GLN A 326 -2.10 31.12 -30.89
N PHE A 327 -1.82 29.96 -31.48
CA PHE A 327 -0.47 29.55 -31.84
C PHE A 327 -0.24 29.77 -33.32
N VAL A 328 0.77 30.58 -33.67
CA VAL A 328 1.24 30.73 -35.05
C VAL A 328 2.68 30.26 -35.08
N HIS A 329 2.97 29.08 -35.64
CA HIS A 329 4.31 28.43 -35.67
C HIS A 329 5.18 28.68 -34.41
N ASP A 330 5.27 27.87 -33.36
CA ASP A 330 6.11 28.20 -32.18
C ASP A 330 5.94 29.59 -31.49
N THR A 331 5.15 30.54 -32.02
CA THR A 331 4.81 31.80 -31.37
C THR A 331 3.42 31.69 -30.74
N LEU A 332 3.36 31.90 -29.43
CA LEU A 332 2.12 32.08 -28.69
C LEU A 332 1.69 33.54 -28.74
N ARG A 333 0.53 33.83 -29.31
CA ARG A 333 -0.09 35.16 -29.26
C ARG A 333 -1.24 35.17 -28.26
N ILE A 334 -1.25 36.20 -27.43
CA ILE A 334 -2.21 36.36 -26.33
C ILE A 334 -2.76 37.78 -26.40
N GLU A 335 -4.05 37.92 -26.67
CA GLU A 335 -4.76 39.19 -26.54
C GLU A 335 -5.52 39.19 -25.22
N VAL A 336 -5.14 40.08 -24.31
CA VAL A 336 -5.87 40.33 -23.07
C VAL A 336 -6.85 41.46 -23.36
N MET A 337 -8.14 41.13 -23.48
CA MET A 337 -9.16 42.09 -23.89
C MET A 337 -9.65 42.90 -22.68
N ASN A 338 -10.30 42.23 -21.73
CA ASN A 338 -10.91 42.90 -20.59
C ASN A 338 -11.03 41.98 -19.38
N ALA A 339 -11.26 42.57 -18.22
CA ALA A 339 -11.84 41.86 -17.08
C ALA A 339 -13.13 42.55 -16.66
N ARG A 340 -14.07 41.79 -16.07
CA ARG A 340 -15.37 42.32 -15.61
C ARG A 340 -15.73 41.80 -14.23
N ASN A 341 -16.48 42.59 -13.48
CA ASN A 341 -16.92 42.29 -12.12
C ASN A 341 -15.77 41.90 -11.19
N LEU A 342 -14.63 42.60 -11.30
CA LEU A 342 -13.54 42.41 -10.36
C LEU A 342 -14.01 42.79 -8.95
N LYS A 343 -13.72 41.94 -7.97
CA LYS A 343 -14.09 42.21 -6.58
C LYS A 343 -13.04 43.13 -5.94
N PRO A 344 -13.41 44.36 -5.53
CA PRO A 344 -12.48 45.24 -4.82
C PRO A 344 -12.14 44.70 -3.44
N MET A 345 -10.90 44.92 -3.04
CA MET A 345 -10.38 44.49 -1.73
C MET A 345 -10.38 45.64 -0.71
N ASP A 346 -10.30 46.88 -1.18
CA ASP A 346 -10.26 48.07 -0.33
C ASP A 346 -11.64 48.64 -0.06
N SER A 347 -11.79 49.25 1.12
CA SER A 347 -13.01 49.97 1.57
C SER A 347 -13.42 51.15 0.68
N ASN A 348 -12.54 51.61 -0.20
CA ASN A 348 -12.84 52.63 -1.21
C ASN A 348 -13.58 52.10 -2.45
N GLY A 349 -13.69 50.78 -2.62
CA GLY A 349 -14.49 50.15 -3.67
C GLY A 349 -13.93 50.27 -5.10
N SER A 350 -12.66 50.68 -5.27
CA SER A 350 -11.99 50.80 -6.58
C SER A 350 -10.72 49.97 -6.63
N CYS A 351 -10.46 49.29 -7.75
CA CYS A 351 -9.17 48.62 -8.02
C CYS A 351 -8.41 49.34 -9.13
N ASP A 352 -7.09 49.26 -9.08
CA ASP A 352 -6.15 49.59 -10.14
C ASP A 352 -5.62 48.27 -10.78
N PRO A 353 -6.45 47.49 -11.51
CA PRO A 353 -6.06 46.15 -11.94
C PRO A 353 -5.01 46.15 -13.05
N TYR A 354 -4.14 45.15 -12.99
CA TYR A 354 -3.28 44.71 -14.09
C TYR A 354 -3.17 43.17 -14.10
N ILE A 355 -2.78 42.61 -15.24
CA ILE A 355 -2.69 41.16 -15.43
C ILE A 355 -1.25 40.79 -15.71
N LYS A 356 -0.72 39.81 -14.97
CA LYS A 356 0.56 39.15 -15.26
C LYS A 356 0.32 37.77 -15.84
N ILE A 357 0.97 37.49 -16.96
CA ILE A 357 0.87 36.21 -17.66
C ILE A 357 2.10 35.37 -17.31
N HIS A 358 1.86 34.14 -16.86
CA HIS A 358 2.88 33.15 -16.55
C HIS A 358 2.66 31.92 -17.42
N LEU A 359 3.76 31.27 -17.81
CA LEU A 359 3.74 29.98 -18.49
C LEU A 359 4.19 28.93 -17.47
N LEU A 360 3.48 27.81 -17.39
CA LEU A 360 3.75 26.70 -16.47
C LEU A 360 4.05 25.44 -17.29
N PRO A 361 4.98 24.55 -16.87
CA PRO A 361 5.80 24.60 -15.65
C PRO A 361 6.81 25.77 -15.60
N GLU A 362 7.01 26.44 -14.45
CA GLU A 362 7.89 27.63 -14.38
C GLU A 362 9.35 27.32 -14.77
N ASP A 363 9.83 26.10 -14.50
CA ASP A 363 11.17 25.58 -14.80
C ASP A 363 11.39 25.34 -16.31
N MET A 364 10.34 24.98 -17.05
CA MET A 364 10.40 24.85 -18.52
C MET A 364 10.47 26.23 -19.22
N PHE A 365 9.98 27.29 -18.57
CA PHE A 365 9.82 28.63 -19.15
C PHE A 365 10.63 29.71 -18.42
N VAL A 366 11.73 29.35 -17.74
CA VAL A 366 12.56 30.25 -16.92
C VAL A 366 13.06 31.46 -17.70
N ASP A 367 13.49 31.25 -18.95
CA ASP A 367 14.06 32.30 -19.81
C ASP A 367 13.00 33.15 -20.52
N ILE A 368 11.72 32.84 -20.32
CA ILE A 368 10.63 33.57 -20.96
C ILE A 368 10.20 34.75 -20.07
N PRO A 369 10.24 35.99 -20.59
CA PRO A 369 9.77 37.14 -19.82
C PRO A 369 8.28 36.99 -19.53
N ARG A 370 7.88 37.28 -18.29
CA ARG A 370 6.48 37.22 -17.82
C ARG A 370 5.75 38.51 -18.22
N PRO A 371 4.94 38.53 -19.29
CA PRO A 371 4.33 39.76 -19.77
C PRO A 371 3.33 40.30 -18.76
N ARG A 372 3.17 41.63 -18.74
CA ARG A 372 2.15 42.29 -17.93
C ARG A 372 1.42 43.35 -18.74
N THR A 373 0.12 43.49 -18.50
CA THR A 373 -0.66 44.62 -19.03
C THR A 373 -0.33 45.92 -18.31
N LYS A 374 -0.74 47.04 -18.90
CA LYS A 374 -0.79 48.33 -18.23
C LYS A 374 -1.85 48.31 -17.13
N THR A 375 -1.56 49.02 -16.05
CA THR A 375 -2.47 49.20 -14.93
C THR A 375 -3.61 50.14 -15.31
N GLN A 376 -4.85 49.70 -15.12
CA GLN A 376 -6.05 50.49 -15.39
C GLN A 376 -6.54 51.11 -14.08
N LYS A 377 -6.53 52.44 -13.96
CA LYS A 377 -6.83 53.10 -12.68
C LYS A 377 -8.33 53.12 -12.35
N ARG A 378 -8.68 52.78 -11.11
CA ARG A 378 -10.01 52.83 -10.51
C ARG A 378 -11.09 52.17 -11.37
N ASN A 379 -10.79 51.00 -11.91
CA ASN A 379 -11.63 50.35 -12.89
C ASN A 379 -11.91 48.88 -12.51
N LEU A 380 -13.16 48.55 -12.21
CA LEU A 380 -13.63 47.18 -11.96
C LEU A 380 -14.01 46.42 -13.25
N PHE A 381 -14.03 47.14 -14.37
CA PHE A 381 -14.28 46.65 -15.73
C PHE A 381 -13.14 47.08 -16.68
N PRO A 382 -11.87 46.75 -16.36
CA PRO A 382 -10.75 47.21 -17.15
C PRO A 382 -10.82 46.69 -18.59
N LEU A 383 -10.66 47.62 -19.54
CA LEU A 383 -10.37 47.33 -20.95
C LEU A 383 -8.85 47.45 -21.12
N PHE A 384 -8.20 46.34 -21.43
CA PHE A 384 -6.75 46.30 -21.68
C PHE A 384 -6.48 46.39 -23.18
N ASP A 385 -7.11 45.53 -23.97
CA ASP A 385 -6.88 45.37 -25.42
C ASP A 385 -5.39 45.32 -25.79
N GLU A 386 -4.62 44.56 -24.99
CA GLU A 386 -3.18 44.41 -25.15
C GLU A 386 -2.83 43.04 -25.72
N THR A 387 -2.00 43.00 -26.77
CA THR A 387 -1.52 41.77 -27.40
C THR A 387 -0.05 41.51 -27.07
N PHE A 388 0.25 40.30 -26.65
CA PHE A 388 1.59 39.79 -26.39
C PHE A 388 1.93 38.68 -27.37
N SER A 389 3.19 38.63 -27.81
CA SER A 389 3.73 37.55 -28.64
C SER A 389 4.94 36.96 -27.95
N ILE A 390 4.92 35.66 -27.72
CA ILE A 390 5.95 34.92 -26.99
C ILE A 390 6.50 33.85 -27.92
N GLN A 391 7.79 33.89 -28.20
CA GLN A 391 8.45 32.84 -28.96
C GLN A 391 8.78 31.66 -28.04
N LEU A 392 8.38 30.46 -28.43
CA LEU A 392 8.67 29.22 -27.72
C LEU A 392 9.64 28.35 -28.52
N SER A 393 10.34 27.46 -27.84
CA SER A 393 10.95 26.30 -28.49
C SER A 393 9.87 25.30 -28.91
N ARG A 394 10.23 24.39 -29.82
CA ARG A 394 9.33 23.30 -30.25
C ARG A 394 8.92 22.40 -29.08
N GLU A 395 9.85 22.12 -28.18
CA GLU A 395 9.61 21.30 -26.98
C GLU A 395 8.64 21.99 -26.01
N GLN A 396 8.88 23.28 -25.73
CA GLN A 396 8.01 24.13 -24.92
C GLN A 396 6.57 24.18 -25.45
N ARG A 397 6.41 24.31 -26.78
CA ARG A 397 5.10 24.32 -27.43
C ARG A 397 4.39 22.96 -27.34
N GLN A 398 5.13 21.86 -27.50
CA GLN A 398 4.58 20.51 -27.59
C GLN A 398 4.34 19.86 -26.22
N SER A 399 4.77 20.50 -25.13
CA SER A 399 4.55 20.01 -23.77
C SER A 399 3.06 19.81 -23.46
N LYS A 400 2.71 18.60 -23.04
CA LYS A 400 1.31 18.23 -22.74
C LYS A 400 0.79 18.82 -21.43
N GLU A 401 1.70 19.19 -20.54
CA GLU A 401 1.36 19.72 -19.22
C GLU A 401 1.38 21.25 -19.21
N ALA A 402 1.82 21.87 -20.31
CA ALA A 402 1.97 23.31 -20.40
C ALA A 402 0.62 24.04 -20.35
N MET A 403 0.60 25.14 -19.60
CA MET A 403 -0.59 25.99 -19.47
C MET A 403 -0.25 27.45 -19.19
N LEU A 404 -1.21 28.33 -19.48
CA LEU A 404 -1.16 29.73 -19.11
C LEU A 404 -1.78 29.95 -17.74
N LEU A 405 -1.11 30.76 -16.93
CA LEU A 405 -1.61 31.30 -15.67
C LEU A 405 -1.70 32.83 -15.78
N PHE A 406 -2.92 33.33 -15.78
CA PHE A 406 -3.24 34.75 -15.68
C PHE A 406 -3.43 35.12 -14.21
N MET A 407 -2.58 36.00 -13.68
CA MET A 407 -2.75 36.56 -12.33
C MET A 407 -3.26 37.99 -12.43
N VAL A 408 -4.45 38.23 -11.90
CA VAL A 408 -5.04 39.57 -11.76
C VAL A 408 -4.61 40.14 -10.42
N LYS A 409 -4.01 41.33 -10.46
CA LYS A 409 -3.50 42.02 -9.27
C LYS A 409 -3.98 43.46 -9.24
N ASP A 410 -4.17 43.96 -8.03
CA ASP A 410 -4.40 45.37 -7.76
C ASP A 410 -3.06 46.05 -7.49
N GLN A 411 -2.87 47.27 -7.98
CA GLN A 411 -1.66 48.05 -7.70
C GLN A 411 -1.99 49.17 -6.71
N ASP A 412 -1.41 49.10 -5.51
CA ASP A 412 -1.71 50.07 -4.46
C ASP A 412 -1.13 51.46 -4.75
N TYR A 413 -1.67 52.48 -4.07
CA TYR A 413 -1.17 53.86 -4.13
C TYR A 413 0.33 53.89 -3.79
N PHE A 414 1.11 54.59 -4.63
CA PHE A 414 2.59 54.62 -4.66
C PHE A 414 3.31 53.39 -5.23
N GLY A 415 2.60 52.33 -5.64
CA GLY A 415 3.19 51.19 -6.37
C GLY A 415 4.17 50.34 -5.55
N MET A 416 4.16 50.47 -4.23
CA MET A 416 5.05 49.74 -3.31
C MET A 416 4.58 48.30 -3.03
N SER A 417 3.29 48.03 -3.17
CA SER A 417 2.68 46.71 -2.99
C SER A 417 1.66 46.43 -4.10
N SER A 418 1.35 45.15 -4.29
CA SER A 418 0.30 44.72 -5.20
C SER A 418 -0.49 43.59 -4.58
N GLN A 419 -1.81 43.74 -4.51
CA GLN A 419 -2.70 42.74 -3.94
C GLN A 419 -3.16 41.73 -4.98
N PHE A 420 -3.42 40.50 -4.56
CA PHE A 420 -3.93 39.46 -5.44
C PHE A 420 -5.47 39.49 -5.52
N LEU A 421 -6.00 39.68 -6.73
CA LEU A 421 -7.45 39.74 -6.99
C LEU A 421 -8.02 38.40 -7.45
N GLY A 422 -7.25 37.61 -8.20
CA GLY A 422 -7.66 36.29 -8.66
C GLY A 422 -6.71 35.72 -9.71
N GLU A 423 -6.88 34.44 -10.01
CA GLU A 423 -6.12 33.74 -11.04
C GLU A 423 -7.03 32.99 -12.00
N ALA A 424 -6.55 32.82 -13.23
CA ALA A 424 -7.17 31.97 -14.22
C ALA A 424 -6.14 31.12 -14.99
N TYR A 425 -6.53 29.91 -15.35
CA TYR A 425 -5.73 28.92 -16.04
C TYR A 425 -6.30 28.60 -17.42
N TYR A 426 -5.43 28.31 -18.40
CA TYR A 426 -5.83 27.82 -19.72
C TYR A 426 -4.76 26.87 -20.32
N PRO A 427 -5.08 25.60 -20.63
CA PRO A 427 -4.13 24.63 -21.18
C PRO A 427 -3.61 24.99 -22.57
N PHE A 428 -2.35 24.68 -22.87
CA PHE A 428 -1.79 24.87 -24.21
C PHE A 428 -2.48 23.99 -25.25
N LEU A 429 -2.89 22.76 -24.89
CA LEU A 429 -3.56 21.84 -25.81
C LEU A 429 -4.88 22.41 -26.36
N GLU A 430 -5.49 23.34 -25.65
CA GLU A 430 -6.77 23.95 -26.03
C GLU A 430 -6.57 25.26 -26.79
N ILE A 431 -5.32 25.67 -27.05
CA ILE A 431 -5.02 26.85 -27.84
C ILE A 431 -4.99 26.45 -29.33
N PRO A 432 -5.85 27.05 -30.17
CA PRO A 432 -5.90 26.75 -31.59
C PRO A 432 -4.60 27.15 -32.30
N THR A 433 -4.17 26.31 -33.24
CA THR A 433 -3.06 26.61 -34.14
C THR A 433 -3.58 27.22 -35.44
N THR A 434 -3.06 28.38 -35.81
CA THR A 434 -3.46 29.14 -37.00
C THR A 434 -2.25 29.49 -37.87
N THR A 435 -2.52 30.04 -39.05
CA THR A 435 -1.47 30.51 -39.99
C THR A 435 -1.12 31.97 -39.72
N MET A 436 -0.07 32.47 -40.37
CA MET A 436 0.33 33.89 -40.25
C MET A 436 -0.74 34.87 -40.77
N GLU A 437 -1.65 34.39 -41.63
CA GLU A 437 -2.72 35.19 -42.24
C GLU A 437 -3.89 35.41 -41.27
N THR A 438 -4.08 34.51 -40.30
CA THR A 438 -5.18 34.62 -39.32
C THR A 438 -4.86 35.68 -38.26
N ASN A 439 -5.67 36.73 -38.23
CA ASN A 439 -5.58 37.77 -37.22
C ASN A 439 -6.14 37.27 -35.88
N ILE A 440 -5.46 37.57 -34.77
CA ILE A 440 -5.91 37.20 -33.42
C ILE A 440 -7.31 37.74 -33.10
N GLN A 441 -7.72 38.85 -33.70
CA GLN A 441 -9.04 39.46 -33.51
C GLN A 441 -10.20 38.58 -34.03
N GLU A 442 -9.91 37.68 -34.98
CA GLU A 442 -10.87 36.72 -35.54
C GLU A 442 -11.06 35.49 -34.63
N MET A 443 -10.17 35.31 -33.65
CA MET A 443 -10.22 34.19 -32.74
C MET A 443 -11.40 34.29 -31.77
N GLN A 444 -11.89 33.14 -31.32
CA GLN A 444 -12.95 33.07 -30.34
C GLN A 444 -12.51 33.73 -29.02
N GLN A 445 -13.42 34.53 -28.45
CA GLN A 445 -13.23 35.07 -27.11
C GLN A 445 -13.40 33.98 -26.07
N ILE A 446 -12.37 33.78 -25.26
CA ILE A 446 -12.33 32.82 -24.16
C ILE A 446 -12.64 33.58 -22.87
N HIS A 447 -13.64 33.09 -22.14
CA HIS A 447 -14.10 33.68 -20.90
C HIS A 447 -13.64 32.82 -19.71
N LEU A 448 -12.63 33.31 -18.99
CA LEU A 448 -12.00 32.62 -17.86
C LEU A 448 -12.55 33.15 -16.54
N LYS A 449 -13.14 32.25 -15.75
CA LYS A 449 -13.61 32.57 -14.39
C LYS A 449 -12.41 32.74 -13.48
N LEU A 450 -12.33 33.86 -12.78
CA LEU A 450 -11.25 34.09 -11.81
C LEU A 450 -11.56 33.31 -10.54
N SER A 451 -10.57 32.55 -10.07
CA SER A 451 -10.61 31.81 -8.81
C SER A 451 -9.58 32.38 -7.82
N LYS A 452 -9.74 32.06 -6.54
CA LYS A 452 -8.71 32.24 -5.51
C LYS A 452 -8.43 30.91 -4.84
N PRO A 453 -7.19 30.66 -4.35
CA PRO A 453 -6.92 29.50 -3.52
C PRO A 453 -7.79 29.57 -2.27
N THR A 454 -8.77 28.67 -2.15
CA THR A 454 -9.71 28.61 -1.02
C THR A 454 -9.38 27.48 -0.06
N ASP A 455 -8.74 26.41 -0.56
CA ASP A 455 -8.36 25.27 0.23
C ASP A 455 -6.93 24.82 -0.10
N PHE A 456 -6.12 24.64 0.94
CA PHE A 456 -4.77 24.08 0.84
C PHE A 456 -4.72 22.60 1.22
N ASP A 457 -5.87 21.95 1.40
CA ASP A 457 -5.96 20.60 1.93
C ASP A 457 -5.73 19.48 0.89
N CYS A 458 -5.37 19.84 -0.36
CA CYS A 458 -5.05 18.83 -1.36
C CYS A 458 -3.73 18.10 -1.03
N ASP A 459 -3.66 16.82 -1.38
CA ASP A 459 -2.52 15.97 -1.01
C ASP A 459 -1.19 16.48 -1.57
N ALA A 460 -1.18 17.07 -2.77
CA ALA A 460 0.02 17.68 -3.35
C ALA A 460 0.53 18.87 -2.52
N MET A 461 -0.36 19.69 -1.97
CA MET A 461 0.01 20.78 -1.06
C MET A 461 0.56 20.24 0.27
N LYS A 462 -0.05 19.17 0.82
CA LYS A 462 0.46 18.47 2.01
C LYS A 462 1.85 17.89 1.76
N ALA A 463 2.07 17.24 0.62
CA ALA A 463 3.36 16.69 0.23
C ALA A 463 4.43 17.78 0.07
N LEU A 464 4.09 18.91 -0.55
CA LEU A 464 4.98 20.07 -0.63
C LEU A 464 5.33 20.63 0.75
N ASP A 465 4.41 20.63 1.72
CA ASP A 465 4.69 21.13 3.08
C ASP A 465 5.69 20.26 3.84
N HIS A 466 5.84 18.98 3.48
CA HIS A 466 6.89 18.13 4.01
C HIS A 466 8.28 18.47 3.42
N ARG A 467 8.34 19.22 2.31
CA ARG A 467 9.57 19.57 1.58
C ARG A 467 10.11 20.98 1.89
N GLN A 468 9.90 21.51 3.10
CA GLN A 468 10.39 22.86 3.47
C GLN A 468 11.92 23.05 3.31
N GLY A 469 12.70 21.96 3.28
CA GLY A 469 14.13 22.00 3.00
C GLY A 469 14.47 22.43 1.56
N GLU A 470 13.55 22.22 0.62
CA GLU A 470 13.73 22.59 -0.77
C GLU A 470 13.30 24.04 -1.02
N LYS A 471 14.17 24.82 -1.69
CA LYS A 471 13.90 26.23 -1.98
C LYS A 471 12.64 26.42 -2.84
N LEU A 472 12.45 25.58 -3.85
CA LEU A 472 11.31 25.65 -4.76
C LEU A 472 9.97 25.41 -4.03
N ALA A 473 9.87 24.32 -3.25
CA ALA A 473 8.67 24.02 -2.46
C ALA A 473 8.35 25.13 -1.46
N ARG A 474 9.35 25.61 -0.70
CA ARG A 474 9.19 26.68 0.28
C ARG A 474 8.74 28.00 -0.35
N GLU A 475 9.34 28.40 -1.48
CA GLU A 475 8.92 29.61 -2.19
C GLU A 475 7.52 29.49 -2.76
N PHE A 476 7.17 28.33 -3.31
CA PHE A 476 5.83 28.07 -3.83
C PHE A 476 4.77 28.16 -2.73
N ILE A 477 4.97 27.46 -1.60
CA ILE A 477 4.05 27.50 -0.45
C ILE A 477 3.90 28.93 0.08
N LYS A 478 5.00 29.69 0.19
CA LYS A 478 4.94 31.10 0.62
C LYS A 478 4.11 31.94 -0.34
N ARG A 479 4.26 31.75 -1.66
CA ARG A 479 3.45 32.44 -2.68
C ARG A 479 1.97 32.03 -2.61
N GLN A 480 1.68 30.77 -2.31
CA GLN A 480 0.31 30.28 -2.19
C GLN A 480 -0.37 30.81 -0.92
N LYS A 481 0.29 30.70 0.25
CA LYS A 481 -0.21 31.24 1.53
C LYS A 481 -0.49 32.74 1.43
N SER A 482 0.39 33.52 0.80
CA SER A 482 0.13 34.95 0.64
C SER A 482 -1.13 35.21 -0.20
N LYS A 483 -1.44 34.44 -1.25
CA LYS A 483 -2.70 34.59 -2.00
C LYS A 483 -3.95 34.34 -1.14
N HIS A 484 -3.85 33.46 -0.13
CA HIS A 484 -4.95 33.07 0.75
C HIS A 484 -5.07 33.93 2.03
N GLU A 485 -3.99 34.47 2.58
CA GLU A 485 -4.10 35.44 3.69
C GLU A 485 -4.90 36.70 3.27
N HIS A 486 -4.79 37.08 1.99
CA HIS A 486 -5.65 38.11 1.41
C HIS A 486 -7.11 37.65 1.20
N SER A 487 -7.43 36.35 1.24
CA SER A 487 -8.81 35.87 1.16
C SER A 487 -9.49 35.76 2.54
N GLN A 488 -8.74 35.42 3.60
CA GLN A 488 -9.28 35.28 4.98
C GLN A 488 -9.39 36.59 5.76
N SER A 489 -8.63 37.63 5.43
CA SER A 489 -8.74 38.94 6.11
C SER A 489 -10.09 39.66 5.89
N PHE A 490 -11.01 39.05 5.15
CA PHE A 490 -12.27 39.66 4.71
C PHE A 490 -13.49 38.70 4.72
N MET A 491 -13.41 37.58 5.45
CA MET A 491 -14.58 36.87 5.98
C MET A 491 -14.77 37.26 7.44
#